data_AF-A0A6I2XQ77-F1
#
_entry.id   AF-A0A6I2XQ77-F1
#
_cell.length_a   1.000
_cell.length_b   1.000
_cell.length_c   1.000
_cell.angle_alpha   90.00
_cell.angle_beta   90.00
_cell.angle_gamma   90.00
#
_symmetry.space_group_name_H-M   'P 1'
#
loop_
_entity.id
_entity.type
_entity.pdbx_description
1 polymer ?
#
loop_
_entity_poly.entity_id
_entity_poly.type
_entity_poly.pdbx_seq_one_letter_code
_entity_poly.pdbx_strand_id
1 'polypeptide(L)'
;MMRRRRVGATAPASRLVLSAVSMGVVLLAALLIAAVLIAAAPGAAASPVVATEPGDRAQVIERYRSVLEPLLRIPTGFSGNVAGCDPGTISQANADATLAAVNYVRGLAQLPPVVLNPRRSAEAQASALIMAANGSLTHAPEKDARCWTKAGYDGASHGNLSLGWSDPPAAVPQSTGPRAVLGYMEDPGASNDFAGHRRWLLWQGLAEIGTGDTDVSNTIVVIPEDFAAHRGTAWVPWPSAGAFPRELEPSGRWSLSYPNADFSRARIKMTGPDGTSIKVRVNPIRSGYADNTIVWEAALPSSYRSAPDVDYPVTVTVSGVRLPGGKVVKRTWTTTLVRATSGPSLRARPGGLEAVLVRR
;
A
#
# COMPACT_ATOMS: atom_id res chain seq x y z
N MET A 1 -23.65 -91.28 -34.78
CA MET A 1 -24.99 -90.74 -34.43
C MET A 1 -25.31 -89.51 -35.27
N MET A 2 -26.52 -88.94 -35.15
CA MET A 2 -27.08 -87.96 -36.11
C MET A 2 -26.60 -86.51 -35.94
N ARG A 3 -26.45 -85.79 -37.08
CA ARG A 3 -27.04 -84.46 -37.51
C ARG A 3 -26.91 -83.23 -36.56
N ARG A 4 -26.94 -81.93 -36.96
CA ARG A 4 -26.98 -81.06 -38.19
C ARG A 4 -26.89 -79.58 -37.68
N ARG A 5 -26.69 -78.44 -38.38
CA ARG A 5 -26.23 -77.92 -39.71
C ARG A 5 -25.95 -76.39 -39.44
N ARG A 6 -24.96 -75.63 -39.97
CA ARG A 6 -24.80 -75.03 -41.33
C ARG A 6 -26.14 -74.47 -41.91
N VAL A 7 -26.29 -73.25 -42.48
CA VAL A 7 -25.43 -72.21 -43.16
C VAL A 7 -26.05 -70.81 -42.81
N GLY A 8 -25.43 -69.61 -42.84
CA GLY A 8 -25.01 -68.74 -43.98
C GLY A 8 -26.15 -68.41 -44.99
N ALA A 9 -26.20 -67.29 -45.74
CA ALA A 9 -25.43 -66.01 -45.75
C ALA A 9 -26.10 -64.99 -46.74
N THR A 10 -25.52 -63.78 -46.91
CA THR A 10 -25.74 -62.77 -47.99
C THR A 10 -27.04 -61.91 -48.03
N ALA A 11 -26.95 -60.74 -48.70
CA ALA A 11 -27.98 -59.69 -48.88
C ALA A 11 -28.47 -59.59 -50.35
N PRO A 12 -29.42 -58.68 -50.74
CA PRO A 12 -28.99 -57.39 -51.34
C PRO A 12 -29.99 -56.18 -51.33
N ALA A 13 -29.47 -55.01 -51.72
CA ALA A 13 -30.03 -53.92 -52.56
C ALA A 13 -31.47 -53.35 -52.41
N SER A 14 -31.52 -52.06 -52.02
CA SER A 14 -32.17 -50.89 -52.68
C SER A 14 -33.48 -51.01 -53.49
N ARG A 15 -34.47 -50.14 -53.18
CA ARG A 15 -35.32 -49.47 -54.19
C ARG A 15 -35.99 -48.17 -53.69
N LEU A 16 -36.34 -47.30 -54.64
CA LEU A 16 -36.97 -45.98 -54.45
C LEU A 16 -38.51 -46.07 -54.61
N VAL A 17 -39.27 -45.27 -53.86
CA VAL A 17 -40.65 -44.84 -54.22
C VAL A 17 -40.86 -43.39 -53.77
N LEU A 18 -41.41 -42.55 -54.65
CA LEU A 18 -41.91 -41.21 -54.31
C LEU A 18 -43.43 -41.25 -54.03
N SER A 19 -43.90 -40.38 -53.14
CA SER A 19 -45.29 -39.89 -53.08
C SER A 19 -45.32 -38.47 -52.53
N ALA A 20 -46.32 -37.67 -52.90
CA ALA A 20 -46.23 -36.21 -52.90
C ALA A 20 -47.08 -35.47 -51.85
N VAL A 21 -46.50 -34.37 -51.35
CA VAL A 21 -47.11 -33.05 -51.07
C VAL A 21 -48.52 -32.97 -50.46
N SER A 22 -48.62 -32.29 -49.31
CA SER A 22 -49.77 -31.46 -48.92
C SER A 22 -49.29 -30.26 -48.08
N MET A 23 -49.96 -29.12 -48.18
CA MET A 23 -49.54 -27.83 -47.62
C MET A 23 -49.73 -27.72 -46.09
N GLY A 24 -48.92 -26.91 -45.39
CA GLY A 24 -49.30 -26.41 -44.06
C GLY A 24 -48.24 -25.70 -43.21
N VAL A 25 -48.21 -24.36 -43.28
CA VAL A 25 -47.72 -23.41 -42.24
C VAL A 25 -46.20 -23.36 -41.93
N VAL A 26 -45.70 -22.13 -41.75
CA VAL A 26 -44.32 -21.76 -41.43
C VAL A 26 -44.15 -21.56 -39.92
N LEU A 27 -43.06 -22.07 -39.31
CA LEU A 27 -42.43 -21.40 -38.16
C LEU A 27 -40.94 -21.78 -37.97
N LEU A 28 -40.21 -20.85 -37.35
CA LEU A 28 -38.74 -20.74 -37.15
C LEU A 28 -37.89 -22.03 -37.10
N ALA A 29 -36.75 -22.00 -37.80
CA ALA A 29 -35.60 -22.84 -37.51
C ALA A 29 -34.68 -22.17 -36.47
N ALA A 30 -34.23 -22.92 -35.46
CA ALA A 30 -33.27 -22.46 -34.46
C ALA A 30 -31.95 -23.24 -34.59
N LEU A 31 -30.84 -22.56 -34.92
CA LEU A 31 -29.52 -23.17 -34.88
C LEU A 31 -28.98 -23.18 -33.44
N LEU A 32 -28.68 -24.37 -32.92
CA LEU A 32 -27.92 -24.54 -31.69
C LEU A 32 -26.42 -24.35 -31.95
N ILE A 33 -25.94 -23.12 -31.78
CA ILE A 33 -24.50 -22.83 -31.72
C ILE A 33 -24.01 -23.11 -30.29
N ALA A 34 -23.25 -24.19 -30.12
CA ALA A 34 -22.63 -24.54 -28.85
C ALA A 34 -21.40 -23.64 -28.59
N ALA A 35 -21.64 -22.44 -28.06
CA ALA A 35 -20.57 -21.52 -27.66
C ALA A 35 -19.87 -22.03 -26.39
N VAL A 36 -18.68 -22.63 -26.53
CA VAL A 36 -17.82 -22.97 -25.40
C VAL A 36 -17.21 -21.69 -24.83
N LEU A 37 -17.92 -21.08 -23.89
CA LEU A 37 -17.41 -19.99 -23.07
C LEU A 37 -16.33 -20.52 -22.13
N ILE A 38 -15.06 -20.38 -22.54
CA ILE A 38 -13.94 -20.42 -21.60
C ILE A 38 -14.11 -19.19 -20.70
N ALA A 39 -14.65 -19.42 -19.50
CA ALA A 39 -14.72 -18.42 -18.47
C ALA A 39 -13.29 -18.14 -17.98
N ALA A 40 -12.61 -17.19 -18.62
CA ALA A 40 -11.46 -16.53 -18.03
C ALA A 40 -11.91 -15.99 -16.67
N ALA A 41 -11.29 -16.48 -15.59
CA ALA A 41 -11.59 -16.00 -14.25
C ALA A 41 -11.42 -14.47 -14.26
N PRO A 42 -12.38 -13.69 -13.73
CA PRO A 42 -12.26 -12.24 -13.72
C PRO A 42 -11.04 -11.88 -12.87
N GLY A 43 -9.95 -11.50 -13.54
CA GLY A 43 -8.76 -11.00 -12.86
C GLY A 43 -9.20 -9.85 -11.95
N ALA A 44 -8.82 -9.92 -10.68
CA ALA A 44 -9.38 -9.07 -9.63
C ALA A 44 -9.21 -7.59 -9.98
N ALA A 45 -10.26 -7.00 -10.53
CA ALA A 45 -10.27 -5.59 -10.89
C ALA A 45 -10.16 -4.81 -9.58
N ALA A 46 -9.02 -4.13 -9.38
CA ALA A 46 -8.75 -3.39 -8.16
C ALA A 46 -9.93 -2.46 -7.87
N SER A 47 -10.64 -2.73 -6.77
CA SER A 47 -11.80 -1.95 -6.36
C SER A 47 -11.45 -0.46 -6.43
N PRO A 48 -12.24 0.38 -7.14
CA PRO A 48 -11.85 1.75 -7.41
C PRO A 48 -11.74 2.50 -6.08
N VAL A 49 -10.49 2.70 -5.63
CA VAL A 49 -10.15 3.61 -4.54
C VAL A 49 -10.34 5.03 -5.08
N VAL A 50 -11.61 5.44 -5.21
CA VAL A 50 -12.02 6.80 -5.53
C VAL A 50 -11.26 7.71 -4.58
N ALA A 51 -10.58 8.73 -5.08
CA ALA A 51 -9.70 9.59 -4.28
C ALA A 51 -10.39 10.08 -3.00
N THR A 52 -9.72 9.94 -1.86
CA THR A 52 -10.16 10.53 -0.58
C THR A 52 -9.91 12.03 -0.67
N GLU A 53 -10.81 12.79 -1.29
CA GLU A 53 -10.61 14.22 -1.52
C GLU A 53 -10.41 14.98 -0.21
N PRO A 54 -9.22 15.53 0.07
CA PRO A 54 -8.91 16.11 1.37
C PRO A 54 -9.64 17.46 1.56
N GLY A 55 -10.74 17.43 2.30
CA GLY A 55 -11.59 18.61 2.50
C GLY A 55 -12.83 18.33 3.31
N ASP A 56 -13.63 17.33 2.92
CA ASP A 56 -14.85 16.99 3.65
C ASP A 56 -14.57 16.13 4.89
N ARG A 57 -14.87 16.70 6.06
CA ARG A 57 -14.84 16.02 7.36
C ARG A 57 -15.68 14.74 7.36
N ALA A 58 -16.88 14.76 6.79
CA ALA A 58 -17.77 13.60 6.81
C ALA A 58 -17.19 12.46 5.99
N GLN A 59 -16.80 12.72 4.73
CA GLN A 59 -16.17 11.72 3.86
C GLN A 59 -14.85 11.17 4.43
N VAL A 60 -14.02 12.00 5.07
CA VAL A 60 -12.75 11.55 5.68
C VAL A 60 -12.98 10.63 6.88
N ILE A 61 -13.91 10.97 7.77
CA ILE A 61 -14.29 10.12 8.90
C ILE A 61 -14.93 8.81 8.42
N GLU A 62 -15.84 8.89 7.45
CA GLU A 62 -16.53 7.72 6.90
C GLU A 62 -15.54 6.75 6.24
N ARG A 63 -14.72 7.22 5.29
CA ARG A 63 -13.72 6.38 4.62
C ARG A 63 -12.70 5.77 5.57
N TYR A 64 -12.34 6.45 6.67
CA TYR A 64 -11.49 5.84 7.68
C TYR A 64 -12.18 4.61 8.32
N ARG A 65 -13.49 4.72 8.62
CA ARG A 65 -14.29 3.67 9.29
C ARG A 65 -14.68 2.51 8.37
N SER A 66 -15.05 2.78 7.13
CA SER A 66 -15.49 1.75 6.17
C SER A 66 -14.37 1.20 5.28
N VAL A 67 -13.28 1.96 5.06
CA VAL A 67 -12.10 1.46 4.33
C VAL A 67 -10.99 1.09 5.31
N LEU A 68 -10.32 2.05 5.95
CA LEU A 68 -9.03 1.77 6.60
C LEU A 68 -9.13 0.89 7.85
N GLU A 69 -10.02 1.20 8.81
CA GLU A 69 -10.05 0.50 10.11
C GLU A 69 -10.34 -1.02 9.99
N PRO A 70 -11.21 -1.50 9.08
CA PRO A 70 -11.35 -2.92 8.78
C PRO A 70 -10.05 -3.58 8.29
N LEU A 71 -9.27 -2.92 7.43
CA LEU A 71 -8.00 -3.47 6.90
C LEU A 71 -7.00 -3.73 8.04
N LEU A 72 -6.95 -2.86 9.05
CA LEU A 72 -6.09 -3.01 10.23
C LEU A 72 -6.40 -4.25 11.09
N ARG A 73 -7.43 -5.04 10.74
CA ARG A 73 -7.86 -6.26 11.45
C ARG A 73 -7.63 -7.54 10.65
N ILE A 74 -7.16 -7.45 9.40
CA ILE A 74 -6.82 -8.60 8.56
C ILE A 74 -5.51 -9.24 9.06
N PRO A 75 -5.46 -10.55 9.32
CA PRO A 75 -4.22 -11.25 9.70
C PRO A 75 -3.35 -11.54 8.48
N THR A 76 -2.04 -11.69 8.71
CA THR A 76 -1.04 -12.07 7.71
C THR A 76 -1.48 -13.27 6.88
N GLY A 77 -1.88 -14.34 7.58
CA GLY A 77 -2.04 -15.67 6.98
C GLY A 77 -0.70 -16.19 6.45
N PHE A 78 0.38 -15.93 7.18
CA PHE A 78 1.72 -16.42 6.86
C PHE A 78 1.75 -17.96 6.92
N SER A 79 2.25 -18.59 5.85
CA SER A 79 2.30 -20.06 5.71
C SER A 79 3.71 -20.65 5.83
N GLY A 80 4.75 -19.81 5.91
CA GLY A 80 6.14 -20.23 5.92
C GLY A 80 6.67 -20.64 7.30
N ASN A 81 8.00 -20.80 7.40
CA ASN A 81 8.66 -21.23 8.61
C ASN A 81 9.99 -20.51 8.82
N VAL A 82 9.99 -19.54 9.74
CA VAL A 82 11.17 -18.72 10.11
C VAL A 82 12.32 -19.58 10.67
N ALA A 83 12.02 -20.72 11.32
CA ALA A 83 13.06 -21.56 11.89
C ALA A 83 13.80 -22.39 10.82
N GLY A 84 13.06 -22.91 9.84
CA GLY A 84 13.56 -23.72 8.72
C GLY A 84 13.90 -22.93 7.44
N CYS A 85 13.76 -21.60 7.45
CA CYS A 85 13.96 -20.71 6.31
C CYS A 85 13.04 -20.98 5.10
N ASP A 86 11.80 -21.40 5.36
CA ASP A 86 10.74 -21.42 4.34
C ASP A 86 10.06 -20.03 4.27
N PRO A 87 10.13 -19.31 3.14
CA PRO A 87 9.46 -18.02 2.99
C PRO A 87 7.94 -18.12 2.92
N GLY A 88 7.38 -19.28 2.57
CA GLY A 88 5.95 -19.50 2.35
C GLY A 88 5.28 -18.39 1.53
N THR A 89 4.08 -18.02 1.95
CA THR A 89 3.27 -16.92 1.40
C THR A 89 2.52 -16.20 2.50
N ILE A 90 2.01 -15.01 2.20
CA ILE A 90 0.89 -14.38 2.93
C ILE A 90 -0.46 -14.79 2.32
N SER A 91 -1.56 -14.50 3.02
CA SER A 91 -2.90 -14.61 2.44
C SER A 91 -3.16 -13.51 1.41
N GLN A 92 -3.96 -13.82 0.37
CA GLN A 92 -4.38 -12.82 -0.61
C GLN A 92 -5.12 -11.65 0.06
N ALA A 93 -5.94 -11.93 1.08
CA ALA A 93 -6.63 -10.90 1.85
C ALA A 93 -5.65 -9.90 2.52
N ASN A 94 -4.52 -10.38 3.06
CA ASN A 94 -3.48 -9.50 3.61
C ASN A 94 -2.76 -8.69 2.52
N ALA A 95 -2.46 -9.30 1.38
CA ALA A 95 -1.84 -8.61 0.24
C ALA A 95 -2.74 -7.47 -0.28
N ASP A 96 -4.02 -7.78 -0.54
CA ASP A 96 -5.03 -6.83 -1.00
C ASP A 96 -5.27 -5.72 0.04
N ALA A 97 -5.35 -6.08 1.32
CA ALA A 97 -5.53 -5.12 2.40
C ALA A 97 -4.32 -4.17 2.56
N THR A 98 -3.10 -4.68 2.38
CA THR A 98 -1.88 -3.87 2.45
C THR A 98 -1.79 -2.91 1.27
N LEU A 99 -2.11 -3.38 0.06
CA LEU A 99 -2.25 -2.53 -1.13
C LEU A 99 -3.33 -1.46 -0.93
N ALA A 100 -4.49 -1.82 -0.39
CA ALA A 100 -5.58 -0.89 -0.11
C ALA A 100 -5.19 0.14 0.97
N ALA A 101 -4.40 -0.23 1.98
CA ALA A 101 -3.87 0.70 2.98
C ALA A 101 -2.85 1.69 2.36
N VAL A 102 -1.94 1.22 1.50
CA VAL A 102 -1.03 2.11 0.74
C VAL A 102 -1.82 3.07 -0.16
N ASN A 103 -2.84 2.56 -0.87
CA ASN A 103 -3.68 3.38 -1.75
C ASN A 103 -4.59 4.34 -0.97
N TYR A 104 -5.00 4.01 0.26
CA TYR A 104 -5.72 4.94 1.14
C TYR A 104 -4.85 6.14 1.55
N VAL A 105 -3.61 5.91 1.99
CA VAL A 105 -2.71 7.00 2.41
C VAL A 105 -2.19 7.82 1.23
N ARG A 106 -2.03 7.21 0.06
CA ARG A 106 -1.79 7.94 -1.21
C ARG A 106 -3.00 8.76 -1.65
N GLY A 107 -4.21 8.24 -1.48
CA GLY A 107 -5.46 8.97 -1.73
C GLY A 107 -5.60 10.22 -0.87
N LEU A 108 -5.30 10.13 0.43
CA LEU A 108 -5.22 11.30 1.33
C LEU A 108 -4.20 12.35 0.90
N ALA A 109 -3.18 11.96 0.13
CA ALA A 109 -2.14 12.83 -0.41
C ALA A 109 -2.44 13.32 -1.85
N GLN A 110 -3.64 13.03 -2.40
CA GLN A 110 -4.02 13.28 -3.80
C GLN A 110 -3.05 12.67 -4.82
N LEU A 111 -2.50 11.48 -4.51
CA LEU A 111 -1.63 10.71 -5.39
C LEU A 111 -2.39 9.56 -6.07
N PRO A 112 -2.02 9.17 -7.30
CA PRO A 112 -2.64 8.02 -7.96
C PRO A 112 -2.35 6.72 -7.21
N PRO A 113 -3.28 5.75 -7.23
CA PRO A 113 -3.06 4.44 -6.65
C PRO A 113 -1.92 3.68 -7.36
N VAL A 114 -1.33 2.74 -6.64
CA VAL A 114 -0.34 1.77 -7.15
C VAL A 114 -0.98 0.39 -7.28
N VAL A 115 -0.28 -0.53 -7.96
CA VAL A 115 -0.62 -1.95 -8.08
C VAL A 115 0.43 -2.85 -7.43
N LEU A 116 0.07 -4.10 -7.13
CA LEU A 116 1.04 -5.13 -6.71
C LEU A 116 1.75 -5.73 -7.92
N ASN A 117 3.08 -5.79 -7.87
CA ASN A 117 3.92 -6.53 -8.79
C ASN A 117 4.32 -7.88 -8.15
N PRO A 118 3.94 -9.04 -8.72
CA PRO A 118 4.21 -10.35 -8.11
C PRO A 118 5.70 -10.65 -7.86
N ARG A 119 6.62 -10.18 -8.73
CA ARG A 119 8.06 -10.36 -8.52
C ARG A 119 8.53 -9.57 -7.31
N ARG A 120 8.12 -8.30 -7.20
CA ARG A 120 8.43 -7.45 -6.03
C ARG A 120 7.87 -8.04 -4.74
N SER A 121 6.70 -8.68 -4.79
CA SER A 121 6.14 -9.36 -3.61
C SER A 121 6.92 -10.62 -3.21
N ALA A 122 7.49 -11.38 -4.15
CA ALA A 122 8.38 -12.50 -3.83
C ALA A 122 9.70 -12.02 -3.19
N GLU A 123 10.27 -10.91 -3.69
CA GLU A 123 11.43 -10.24 -3.10
C GLU A 123 11.12 -9.71 -1.69
N ALA A 124 9.95 -9.09 -1.50
CA ALA A 124 9.46 -8.63 -0.20
C ALA A 124 9.23 -9.77 0.79
N GLN A 125 8.66 -10.90 0.37
CA GLN A 125 8.42 -12.07 1.23
C GLN A 125 9.73 -12.69 1.71
N ALA A 126 10.72 -12.80 0.82
CA ALA A 126 12.06 -13.27 1.17
C ALA A 126 12.80 -12.27 2.10
N SER A 127 12.59 -10.96 1.92
CA SER A 127 13.13 -9.92 2.82
C SER A 127 12.52 -10.00 4.22
N ALA A 128 11.18 -10.08 4.33
CA ALA A 128 10.47 -10.21 5.61
C ALA A 128 10.89 -11.48 6.38
N LEU A 129 11.20 -12.58 5.68
CA LEU A 129 11.78 -13.80 6.27
C LEU A 129 13.16 -13.52 6.87
N ILE A 130 14.08 -12.86 6.15
CA ILE A 130 15.43 -12.53 6.65
C ILE A 130 15.32 -11.68 7.91
N MET A 131 14.52 -10.62 7.89
CA MET A 131 14.38 -9.71 9.04
C MET A 131 13.81 -10.44 10.26
N ALA A 132 12.79 -11.30 10.05
CA ALA A 132 12.23 -12.13 11.11
C ALA A 132 13.19 -13.20 11.66
N ALA A 133 14.00 -13.82 10.79
CA ALA A 133 14.91 -14.89 11.16
C ALA A 133 16.12 -14.41 11.98
N ASN A 134 16.55 -13.16 11.79
CA ASN A 134 17.67 -12.54 12.49
C ASN A 134 17.24 -11.64 13.67
N GLY A 135 15.97 -11.22 13.73
CA GLY A 135 15.48 -10.33 14.79
C GLY A 135 16.03 -8.90 14.68
N SER A 136 16.52 -8.52 13.50
CA SER A 136 17.15 -7.24 13.20
C SER A 136 16.69 -6.71 11.84
N LEU A 137 16.59 -5.39 11.70
CA LEU A 137 16.45 -4.75 10.39
C LEU A 137 17.84 -4.47 9.77
N THR A 138 17.88 -4.47 8.44
CA THR A 138 19.00 -3.96 7.64
C THR A 138 18.59 -3.90 6.16
N HIS A 139 18.90 -2.80 5.47
CA HIS A 139 18.76 -2.72 4.01
C HIS A 139 19.87 -3.44 3.23
N ALA A 140 20.88 -3.98 3.91
CA ALA A 140 21.99 -4.71 3.30
C ALA A 140 22.32 -5.97 4.13
N PRO A 141 21.46 -6.99 4.15
CA PRO A 141 21.73 -8.23 4.87
C PRO A 141 22.92 -8.97 4.25
N GLU A 142 23.92 -9.27 5.09
CA GLU A 142 25.13 -10.01 4.70
C GLU A 142 24.81 -11.47 4.33
N LYS A 143 25.66 -12.11 3.53
CA LYS A 143 25.35 -13.42 2.90
C LYS A 143 25.25 -14.60 3.86
N ASP A 144 25.75 -14.43 5.08
CA ASP A 144 25.69 -15.37 6.21
C ASP A 144 24.51 -15.10 7.15
N ALA A 145 23.76 -14.01 6.95
CA ALA A 145 22.52 -13.74 7.67
C ALA A 145 21.54 -14.91 7.54
N ARG A 146 20.80 -15.20 8.61
CA ARG A 146 19.87 -16.34 8.62
C ARG A 146 18.80 -16.17 7.54
N CYS A 147 18.55 -17.24 6.80
CA CYS A 147 17.61 -17.29 5.68
C CYS A 147 17.96 -16.35 4.50
N TRP A 148 19.22 -15.90 4.37
CA TRP A 148 19.65 -15.06 3.27
C TRP A 148 19.38 -15.70 1.90
N THR A 149 18.81 -14.91 0.99
CA THR A 149 18.68 -15.22 -0.44
C THR A 149 18.92 -13.95 -1.23
N LYS A 150 19.30 -14.05 -2.52
CA LYS A 150 19.44 -12.85 -3.37
C LYS A 150 18.12 -12.08 -3.45
N ALA A 151 16.99 -12.76 -3.64
CA ALA A 151 15.67 -12.11 -3.69
C ALA A 151 15.32 -11.37 -2.40
N GLY A 152 15.70 -11.90 -1.23
CA GLY A 152 15.52 -11.22 0.06
C GLY A 152 16.46 -10.04 0.26
N TYR A 153 17.70 -10.11 -0.24
CA TYR A 153 18.61 -8.95 -0.29
C TYR A 153 18.08 -7.85 -1.24
N ASP A 154 17.59 -8.25 -2.41
CA ASP A 154 16.98 -7.34 -3.40
C ASP A 154 15.75 -6.65 -2.77
N GLY A 155 14.88 -7.41 -2.11
CA GLY A 155 13.72 -6.89 -1.38
C GLY A 155 14.10 -5.96 -0.22
N ALA A 156 15.13 -6.31 0.55
CA ALA A 156 15.60 -5.51 1.69
C ALA A 156 16.20 -4.17 1.26
N SER A 157 17.00 -4.18 0.19
CA SER A 157 17.66 -2.99 -0.35
C SER A 157 16.70 -2.03 -1.07
N HIS A 158 15.58 -2.53 -1.61
CA HIS A 158 14.58 -1.74 -2.35
C HIS A 158 13.27 -1.49 -1.59
N GLY A 159 13.16 -1.96 -0.33
CA GLY A 159 11.90 -2.00 0.41
C GLY A 159 11.94 -1.41 1.81
N ASN A 160 10.86 -0.72 2.17
CA ASN A 160 10.56 -0.27 3.53
C ASN A 160 10.45 -1.48 4.46
N LEU A 161 11.08 -1.45 5.64
CA LEU A 161 11.18 -2.61 6.55
C LEU A 161 10.57 -2.35 7.93
N SER A 162 9.77 -3.31 8.42
CA SER A 162 9.13 -3.24 9.74
C SER A 162 9.37 -4.50 10.56
N LEU A 163 9.50 -4.33 11.88
CA LEU A 163 9.92 -5.38 12.80
C LEU A 163 9.28 -5.16 14.20
N GLY A 164 8.36 -6.04 14.61
CA GLY A 164 7.51 -5.78 15.78
C GLY A 164 7.14 -7.03 16.56
N TRP A 165 7.76 -7.17 17.73
CA TRP A 165 7.53 -8.26 18.67
C TRP A 165 6.47 -7.78 19.66
N SER A 166 5.25 -8.28 19.51
CA SER A 166 4.22 -8.15 20.56
C SER A 166 4.32 -9.34 21.50
N ASP A 167 4.43 -9.09 22.81
CA ASP A 167 4.29 -10.07 23.87
C ASP A 167 3.14 -9.65 24.82
N PRO A 168 2.08 -10.47 25.00
CA PRO A 168 1.78 -11.68 24.22
C PRO A 168 1.58 -11.36 22.72
N PRO A 169 1.76 -12.34 21.82
CA PRO A 169 1.53 -12.15 20.39
C PRO A 169 0.10 -11.67 20.12
N ALA A 170 -0.03 -10.46 19.59
CA ALA A 170 -1.32 -9.95 19.16
C ALA A 170 -1.79 -10.74 17.94
N ALA A 171 -3.07 -11.12 17.89
CA ALA A 171 -3.65 -11.95 16.82
C ALA A 171 -3.47 -11.38 15.39
N VAL A 172 -3.15 -10.08 15.31
CA VAL A 172 -2.37 -9.48 14.23
C VAL A 172 -1.32 -8.60 14.92
N PRO A 173 -0.02 -8.70 14.65
CA PRO A 173 0.98 -7.78 15.20
C PRO A 173 0.94 -6.37 14.59
N GLN A 174 1.83 -5.48 15.03
CA GLN A 174 1.78 -4.04 14.67
C GLN A 174 2.72 -3.66 13.52
N SER A 175 3.64 -4.55 13.19
CA SER A 175 4.67 -4.43 12.14
C SER A 175 4.30 -5.09 10.82
N THR A 176 3.07 -5.59 10.68
CA THR A 176 2.65 -6.43 9.55
C THR A 176 1.55 -5.79 8.71
N GLY A 177 1.57 -6.08 7.41
CA GLY A 177 0.52 -5.78 6.44
C GLY A 177 -0.01 -4.33 6.51
N PRO A 178 -1.32 -4.12 6.62
CA PRO A 178 -1.93 -2.78 6.68
C PRO A 178 -1.42 -1.88 7.82
N ARG A 179 -0.83 -2.45 8.88
CA ARG A 179 -0.29 -1.68 10.01
C ARG A 179 1.17 -1.30 9.84
N ALA A 180 1.95 -2.12 9.12
CA ALA A 180 3.28 -1.73 8.66
C ALA A 180 3.20 -0.42 7.87
N VAL A 181 2.19 -0.29 6.99
CA VAL A 181 1.89 0.97 6.27
C VAL A 181 1.69 2.14 7.23
N LEU A 182 0.94 1.96 8.33
CA LEU A 182 0.73 3.06 9.29
C LEU A 182 2.03 3.42 10.03
N GLY A 183 2.84 2.43 10.40
CA GLY A 183 4.18 2.63 10.96
C GLY A 183 5.08 3.41 10.01
N TYR A 184 5.13 3.03 8.73
CA TYR A 184 5.86 3.74 7.67
C TYR A 184 5.37 5.19 7.48
N MET A 185 4.07 5.45 7.65
CA MET A 185 3.53 6.80 7.51
C MET A 185 3.74 7.67 8.76
N GLU A 186 3.75 7.10 9.96
CA GLU A 186 4.18 7.81 11.19
C GLU A 186 5.69 8.08 11.17
N ASP A 187 6.48 7.14 10.64
CA ASP A 187 7.95 7.18 10.51
C ASP A 187 8.70 7.38 11.86
N PRO A 188 8.32 6.68 12.97
CA PRO A 188 8.89 6.88 14.31
C PRO A 188 10.37 6.49 14.46
N GLY A 189 11.01 6.97 15.54
CA GLY A 189 12.41 6.71 15.87
C GLY A 189 13.37 7.87 15.53
N ALA A 190 14.60 7.82 16.05
CA ALA A 190 15.61 8.87 15.79
C ALA A 190 16.33 8.68 14.44
N SER A 191 16.51 7.44 14.00
CA SER A 191 17.05 7.07 12.68
C SER A 191 16.20 7.64 11.53
N ASN A 192 14.88 7.66 11.72
CA ASN A 192 13.89 7.98 10.69
C ASN A 192 13.51 9.49 10.64
N ASP A 193 14.39 10.39 11.12
CA ASP A 193 14.13 11.84 11.20
C ASP A 193 13.84 12.52 9.84
N PHE A 194 14.25 11.87 8.75
CA PHE A 194 14.06 12.32 7.37
C PHE A 194 12.83 11.74 6.67
N ALA A 195 12.00 11.00 7.42
CA ALA A 195 10.75 10.36 7.00
C ALA A 195 10.89 9.52 5.70
N GLY A 196 11.89 8.62 5.67
CA GLY A 196 12.26 7.91 4.46
C GLY A 196 11.18 6.94 3.96
N HIS A 197 10.50 6.22 4.86
CA HIS A 197 9.47 5.25 4.46
C HIS A 197 8.27 5.95 3.81
N ARG A 198 7.78 7.01 4.48
CA ARG A 198 6.69 7.87 4.03
C ARG A 198 7.01 8.51 2.68
N ARG A 199 8.24 8.98 2.50
CA ARG A 199 8.69 9.61 1.25
C ARG A 199 8.60 8.67 0.05
N TRP A 200 8.96 7.39 0.23
CA TRP A 200 8.79 6.39 -0.83
C TRP A 200 7.32 6.04 -1.09
N LEU A 201 6.50 5.82 -0.06
CA LEU A 201 5.06 5.53 -0.23
C LEU A 201 4.30 6.70 -0.88
N LEU A 202 4.66 7.94 -0.55
CA LEU A 202 4.10 9.16 -1.13
C LEU A 202 4.87 9.68 -2.37
N TRP A 203 5.74 8.87 -2.97
CA TRP A 203 6.47 9.29 -4.16
C TRP A 203 5.53 9.44 -5.36
N GLN A 204 5.54 10.60 -6.02
CA GLN A 204 4.76 10.84 -7.24
C GLN A 204 5.20 9.98 -8.44
N GLY A 205 6.37 9.34 -8.37
CA GLY A 205 6.85 8.39 -9.38
C GLY A 205 6.52 6.92 -9.09
N LEU A 206 5.97 6.59 -7.92
CA LEU A 206 5.62 5.21 -7.56
C LEU A 206 4.34 4.78 -8.29
N ALA A 207 4.44 3.67 -9.04
CA ALA A 207 3.33 3.05 -9.78
C ALA A 207 3.07 1.59 -9.35
N GLU A 208 4.11 0.89 -8.89
CA GLU A 208 4.04 -0.50 -8.42
C GLU A 208 4.67 -0.63 -7.03
N ILE A 209 4.20 -1.59 -6.26
CA ILE A 209 4.85 -2.08 -5.03
C ILE A 209 4.92 -3.61 -5.02
N GLY A 210 5.80 -4.15 -4.19
CA GLY A 210 5.68 -5.53 -3.69
C GLY A 210 5.40 -5.52 -2.20
N THR A 211 4.69 -6.52 -1.67
CA THR A 211 4.54 -6.70 -0.21
C THR A 211 4.73 -8.15 0.18
N GLY A 212 5.28 -8.37 1.37
CA GLY A 212 5.43 -9.67 1.99
C GLY A 212 5.55 -9.54 3.49
N ASP A 213 5.08 -10.55 4.21
CA ASP A 213 5.03 -10.58 5.67
C ASP A 213 5.40 -11.96 6.22
N THR A 214 6.06 -11.94 7.37
CA THR A 214 5.96 -13.00 8.38
C THR A 214 4.99 -12.54 9.46
N ASP A 215 4.77 -13.32 10.51
CA ASP A 215 3.92 -12.85 11.62
C ASP A 215 4.48 -11.64 12.38
N VAL A 216 5.80 -11.35 12.28
CA VAL A 216 6.46 -10.29 13.08
C VAL A 216 7.17 -9.21 12.24
N SER A 217 7.29 -9.41 10.92
CA SER A 217 8.00 -8.48 10.03
C SER A 217 7.28 -8.30 8.70
N ASN A 218 7.35 -7.09 8.16
CA ASN A 218 6.89 -6.73 6.82
C ASN A 218 8.04 -6.19 5.97
N THR A 219 7.95 -6.36 4.67
CA THR A 219 8.65 -5.54 3.68
C THR A 219 7.65 -5.01 2.66
N ILE A 220 7.74 -3.71 2.30
CA ILE A 220 7.11 -3.19 1.08
C ILE A 220 8.21 -2.68 0.13
N VAL A 221 8.42 -3.40 -0.97
CA VAL A 221 9.35 -3.00 -2.04
C VAL A 221 8.77 -1.80 -2.78
N VAL A 222 9.49 -0.68 -2.75
CA VAL A 222 9.05 0.65 -3.21
C VAL A 222 10.02 1.32 -4.19
N ILE A 223 11.28 0.87 -4.25
CA ILE A 223 12.25 1.41 -5.19
C ILE A 223 12.19 0.63 -6.52
N PRO A 224 11.98 1.28 -7.67
CA PRO A 224 12.04 0.62 -8.98
C PRO A 224 13.49 0.26 -9.33
N GLU A 225 13.67 -0.72 -10.22
CA GLU A 225 15.01 -1.05 -10.73
C GLU A 225 15.50 0.04 -11.69
N ASP A 226 14.60 0.51 -12.56
CA ASP A 226 14.81 1.67 -13.43
C ASP A 226 14.10 2.92 -12.90
N PHE A 227 14.87 3.97 -12.60
CA PHE A 227 14.34 5.30 -12.27
C PHE A 227 13.88 6.03 -13.54
N ALA A 228 12.72 5.65 -14.06
CA ALA A 228 12.03 6.38 -15.13
C ALA A 228 11.94 7.89 -14.82
N ALA A 229 12.03 8.71 -15.86
CA ALA A 229 12.22 10.16 -15.72
C ALA A 229 11.00 10.86 -15.08
N HIS A 230 11.03 10.99 -13.76
CA HIS A 230 9.98 11.53 -12.91
C HIS A 230 9.33 12.83 -13.45
N ARG A 231 7.99 12.91 -13.35
CA ARG A 231 7.15 14.01 -13.88
C ARG A 231 6.19 14.67 -12.87
N GLY A 232 6.29 14.32 -11.59
CA GLY A 232 5.51 14.98 -10.55
C GLY A 232 5.75 16.49 -10.51
N THR A 233 4.70 17.25 -10.23
CA THR A 233 4.74 18.71 -10.03
C THR A 233 3.83 19.17 -8.89
N ALA A 234 3.26 18.22 -8.12
CA ALA A 234 2.40 18.50 -6.99
C ALA A 234 3.21 18.75 -5.71
N TRP A 235 2.58 19.46 -4.78
CA TRP A 235 3.04 19.57 -3.40
C TRP A 235 2.40 18.47 -2.57
N VAL A 236 3.21 17.71 -1.85
CA VAL A 236 2.71 16.61 -1.01
C VAL A 236 2.95 16.94 0.46
N PRO A 237 2.00 17.63 1.13
CA PRO A 237 2.02 17.79 2.58
C PRO A 237 1.55 16.51 3.27
N TRP A 238 2.21 16.15 4.39
CA TRP A 238 1.73 15.10 5.30
C TRP A 238 1.87 15.56 6.77
N PRO A 239 0.77 15.65 7.54
CA PRO A 239 -0.64 15.58 7.14
C PRO A 239 -1.03 16.47 5.95
N SER A 240 -2.02 16.04 5.17
CA SER A 240 -2.47 16.78 3.99
C SER A 240 -3.39 17.96 4.33
N ALA A 241 -3.75 18.76 3.33
CA ALA A 241 -4.65 19.91 3.51
C ALA A 241 -6.11 19.48 3.68
N GLY A 242 -6.96 20.32 4.26
CA GLY A 242 -8.35 19.97 4.53
C GLY A 242 -8.51 19.04 5.73
N ALA A 243 -9.60 18.28 5.80
CA ALA A 243 -9.82 17.32 6.89
C ALA A 243 -8.88 16.11 6.77
N PHE A 244 -8.31 15.68 7.91
CA PHE A 244 -7.32 14.61 7.96
C PHE A 244 -7.51 13.73 9.23
N PRO A 245 -7.44 12.39 9.14
CA PRO A 245 -7.60 11.52 10.31
C PRO A 245 -6.51 11.76 11.37
N ARG A 246 -6.89 12.20 12.58
CA ARG A 246 -5.93 12.42 13.69
C ARG A 246 -5.27 11.11 14.16
N GLU A 247 -5.91 9.97 13.88
CA GLU A 247 -5.36 8.63 14.05
C GLU A 247 -4.13 8.39 13.15
N LEU A 248 -3.97 9.11 12.04
CA LEU A 248 -2.81 9.09 11.12
C LEU A 248 -1.86 10.29 11.28
N GLU A 249 -2.11 11.17 12.25
CA GLU A 249 -1.22 12.30 12.53
C GLU A 249 0.14 11.76 13.03
N PRO A 250 1.28 12.10 12.41
CA PRO A 250 2.56 11.41 12.63
C PRO A 250 3.27 11.81 13.94
N SER A 251 2.54 11.95 15.05
CA SER A 251 3.03 12.29 16.39
C SER A 251 3.89 13.56 16.45
N GLY A 252 3.61 14.52 15.57
CA GLY A 252 4.37 15.75 15.38
C GLY A 252 5.35 15.73 14.19
N ARG A 253 5.73 14.58 13.63
CA ARG A 253 6.69 14.48 12.52
C ARG A 253 6.08 14.85 11.17
N TRP A 254 5.87 16.13 10.92
CA TRP A 254 5.19 16.64 9.71
C TRP A 254 6.20 16.84 8.57
N SER A 255 5.71 16.76 7.33
CA SER A 255 6.55 16.85 6.14
C SER A 255 5.88 17.56 4.96
N LEU A 256 6.70 18.12 4.06
CA LEU A 256 6.26 18.68 2.77
C LEU A 256 7.26 18.27 1.68
N SER A 257 6.78 17.51 0.69
CA SER A 257 7.57 17.11 -0.48
C SER A 257 7.25 17.96 -1.70
N TYR A 258 8.27 18.18 -2.54
CA TYR A 258 8.12 18.67 -3.91
C TYR A 258 9.26 18.14 -4.79
N PRO A 259 9.00 17.62 -6.00
CA PRO A 259 10.02 17.02 -6.87
C PRO A 259 11.18 17.97 -7.19
N ASN A 260 12.39 17.54 -6.83
CA ASN A 260 13.66 18.25 -7.04
C ASN A 260 13.72 19.69 -6.45
N ALA A 261 12.86 20.04 -5.48
CA ALA A 261 12.94 21.34 -4.81
C ALA A 261 14.11 21.43 -3.82
N ASP A 262 14.67 22.62 -3.66
CA ASP A 262 15.66 22.98 -2.65
C ASP A 262 14.96 23.59 -1.42
N PHE A 263 15.07 22.90 -0.29
CA PHE A 263 14.53 23.30 1.02
C PHE A 263 15.59 23.86 1.98
N SER A 264 16.86 24.00 1.56
CA SER A 264 17.98 24.39 2.43
C SER A 264 17.80 25.76 3.11
N ARG A 265 17.04 26.67 2.48
CA ARG A 265 16.73 28.01 2.99
C ARG A 265 15.30 28.15 3.51
N ALA A 266 14.57 27.04 3.63
CA ALA A 266 13.17 27.08 4.02
C ALA A 266 12.97 27.56 5.47
N ARG A 267 11.77 28.06 5.75
CA ARG A 267 11.28 28.46 7.07
C ARG A 267 9.87 27.93 7.25
N ILE A 268 9.62 27.26 8.37
CA ILE A 268 8.30 26.75 8.75
C ILE A 268 7.72 27.62 9.85
N LYS A 269 6.45 28.02 9.70
CA LYS A 269 5.59 28.55 10.76
C LYS A 269 4.35 27.66 10.85
N MET A 270 3.93 27.32 12.07
CA MET A 270 2.66 26.63 12.33
C MET A 270 1.85 27.41 13.37
N THR A 271 0.54 27.46 13.20
CA THR A 271 -0.40 28.04 14.15
C THR A 271 -1.61 27.13 14.34
N GLY A 272 -2.06 26.95 15.58
CA GLY A 272 -3.31 26.27 15.90
C GLY A 272 -4.55 27.12 15.61
N PRO A 273 -5.73 26.71 16.12
CA PRO A 273 -7.02 27.32 15.78
C PRO A 273 -7.07 28.84 16.03
N ASP A 274 -6.65 29.26 17.21
CA ASP A 274 -6.73 30.65 17.68
C ASP A 274 -5.53 31.51 17.22
N GLY A 275 -4.82 31.08 16.18
CA GLY A 275 -3.56 31.69 15.74
C GLY A 275 -2.35 31.41 16.65
N THR A 276 -2.54 30.73 17.78
CA THR A 276 -1.50 30.32 18.74
C THR A 276 -0.34 29.61 18.05
N SER A 277 0.88 30.10 18.26
CA SER A 277 2.09 29.58 17.60
C SER A 277 2.44 28.17 18.09
N ILE A 278 2.57 27.23 17.16
CA ILE A 278 3.07 25.87 17.44
C ILE A 278 4.58 25.88 17.22
N LYS A 279 5.35 25.47 18.24
CA LYS A 279 6.82 25.40 18.16
C LYS A 279 7.22 24.27 17.22
N VAL A 280 8.13 24.55 16.28
CA VAL A 280 8.66 23.57 15.33
C VAL A 280 10.17 23.38 15.49
N ARG A 281 10.65 22.16 15.26
CA ARG A 281 12.08 21.82 15.13
C ARG A 281 12.30 21.15 13.79
N VAL A 282 12.96 21.84 12.86
CA VAL A 282 13.26 21.29 11.52
C VAL A 282 14.30 20.17 11.66
N ASN A 283 14.08 19.05 10.96
CA ASN A 283 15.05 17.95 10.87
C ASN A 283 16.08 18.22 9.75
N PRO A 284 17.28 17.63 9.79
CA PRO A 284 18.28 17.78 8.74
C PRO A 284 17.73 17.41 7.35
N ILE A 285 17.95 18.27 6.35
CA ILE A 285 17.52 18.00 4.98
C ILE A 285 18.37 16.85 4.42
N ARG A 286 17.72 15.74 4.03
CA ARG A 286 18.37 14.59 3.36
C ARG A 286 17.82 14.40 1.95
N SER A 287 18.68 14.61 0.96
CA SER A 287 18.42 14.31 -0.46
C SER A 287 18.57 12.81 -0.76
N GLY A 288 18.09 12.38 -1.92
CA GLY A 288 18.26 11.02 -2.46
C GLY A 288 17.14 10.02 -2.13
N TYR A 289 16.13 10.42 -1.36
CA TYR A 289 14.97 9.57 -1.05
C TYR A 289 13.72 10.13 -1.73
N ALA A 290 13.19 9.40 -2.72
CA ALA A 290 11.99 9.76 -3.47
C ALA A 290 11.97 11.23 -3.96
N ASP A 291 10.92 11.99 -3.62
CA ASP A 291 10.85 13.43 -3.81
C ASP A 291 11.62 14.18 -2.71
N ASN A 292 12.25 15.30 -3.09
CA ASN A 292 12.87 16.18 -2.10
C ASN A 292 11.83 16.67 -1.10
N THR A 293 12.17 16.59 0.18
CA THR A 293 11.22 16.75 1.28
C THR A 293 11.87 17.50 2.43
N ILE A 294 11.14 18.44 3.03
CA ILE A 294 11.46 18.98 4.35
C ILE A 294 10.60 18.28 5.40
N VAL A 295 11.22 17.91 6.52
CA VAL A 295 10.59 17.23 7.66
C VAL A 295 10.87 18.04 8.92
N TRP A 296 9.91 18.11 9.84
CA TRP A 296 10.05 18.81 11.11
C TRP A 296 9.18 18.19 12.20
N GLU A 297 9.61 18.31 13.45
CA GLU A 297 8.77 17.98 14.60
C GLU A 297 7.94 19.20 15.00
N ALA A 298 6.62 19.04 15.08
CA ALA A 298 5.67 20.03 15.56
C ALA A 298 5.25 19.70 17.01
N ALA A 299 5.49 20.63 17.93
CA ALA A 299 5.10 20.49 19.33
C ALA A 299 3.59 20.76 19.51
N LEU A 300 2.74 19.84 19.04
CA LEU A 300 1.28 19.93 19.19
C LEU A 300 0.91 19.99 20.69
N PRO A 301 0.12 20.99 21.12
CA PRO A 301 -0.08 21.31 22.54
C PRO A 301 -0.91 20.25 23.27
N SER A 302 -0.93 20.35 24.61
CA SER A 302 -1.73 19.49 25.48
C SER A 302 -3.23 19.52 25.14
N SER A 303 -3.77 20.67 24.73
CA SER A 303 -5.19 20.82 24.35
C SER A 303 -5.63 19.88 23.21
N TYR A 304 -4.80 19.69 22.18
CA TYR A 304 -5.05 18.71 21.11
C TYR A 304 -5.04 17.24 21.61
N ARG A 305 -4.29 16.97 22.69
CA ARG A 305 -4.18 15.64 23.30
C ARG A 305 -5.32 15.36 24.27
N SER A 306 -5.77 16.36 25.01
CA SER A 306 -6.83 16.25 26.03
C SER A 306 -8.25 16.36 25.49
N ALA A 307 -8.45 16.95 24.31
CA ALA A 307 -9.75 17.06 23.64
C ALA A 307 -9.77 16.25 22.33
N PRO A 308 -9.72 14.89 22.40
CA PRO A 308 -9.46 14.07 21.22
C PRO A 308 -10.57 14.14 20.16
N ASP A 309 -11.82 14.35 20.57
CA ASP A 309 -12.99 14.40 19.69
C ASP A 309 -13.28 15.82 19.13
N VAL A 310 -12.45 16.81 19.48
CA VAL A 310 -12.53 18.18 18.97
C VAL A 310 -11.62 18.34 17.75
N ASP A 311 -12.17 18.88 16.66
CA ASP A 311 -11.43 19.20 15.44
C ASP A 311 -10.32 20.21 15.72
N TYR A 312 -9.09 19.90 15.31
CA TYR A 312 -7.93 20.74 15.57
C TYR A 312 -7.31 21.26 14.25
N PRO A 313 -7.77 22.41 13.72
CA PRO A 313 -7.16 23.07 12.58
C PRO A 313 -5.77 23.63 12.90
N VAL A 314 -4.82 23.29 12.04
CA VAL A 314 -3.42 23.71 12.08
C VAL A 314 -3.06 24.33 10.75
N THR A 315 -2.76 25.62 10.75
CA THR A 315 -2.28 26.32 9.55
C THR A 315 -0.75 26.24 9.49
N VAL A 316 -0.25 25.62 8.43
CA VAL A 316 1.19 25.50 8.14
C VAL A 316 1.57 26.52 7.07
N THR A 317 2.74 27.14 7.21
CA THR A 317 3.36 27.94 6.16
C THR A 317 4.83 27.55 6.02
N VAL A 318 5.24 27.18 4.81
CA VAL A 318 6.63 26.93 4.43
C VAL A 318 7.03 27.98 3.41
N SER A 319 7.94 28.88 3.78
CA SER A 319 8.51 29.91 2.89
C SER A 319 9.97 29.61 2.56
N GLY A 320 10.51 30.24 1.52
CA GLY A 320 11.94 30.12 1.17
C GLY A 320 12.30 28.84 0.42
N VAL A 321 11.32 28.05 -0.03
CA VAL A 321 11.55 26.87 -0.88
C VAL A 321 11.92 27.34 -2.28
N ARG A 322 12.98 26.80 -2.86
CA ARG A 322 13.38 27.04 -4.24
C ARG A 322 12.93 25.88 -5.12
N LEU A 323 12.16 26.19 -6.16
CA LEU A 323 11.73 25.22 -7.16
C LEU A 323 12.82 24.97 -8.22
N PRO A 324 12.71 23.85 -8.97
CA PRO A 324 13.36 23.73 -10.27
C PRO A 324 13.13 24.97 -11.15
N GLY A 325 14.15 25.43 -11.88
CA GLY A 325 14.13 26.74 -12.54
C GLY A 325 14.40 27.93 -11.61
N GLY A 326 14.72 27.69 -10.33
CA GLY A 326 15.29 28.69 -9.41
C GLY A 326 14.29 29.61 -8.70
N LYS A 327 13.01 29.59 -9.07
CA LYS A 327 11.93 30.39 -8.46
C LYS A 327 11.78 30.07 -6.97
N VAL A 328 11.89 31.08 -6.11
CA VAL A 328 11.61 30.95 -4.66
C VAL A 328 10.14 31.18 -4.40
N VAL A 329 9.52 30.36 -3.54
CA VAL A 329 8.07 30.36 -3.28
C VAL A 329 7.73 30.24 -1.78
N LYS A 330 6.45 30.50 -1.49
CA LYS A 330 5.78 30.17 -0.22
C LYS A 330 4.63 29.22 -0.49
N ARG A 331 4.43 28.24 0.38
CA ARG A 331 3.21 27.43 0.47
C ARG A 331 2.57 27.64 1.83
N THR A 332 1.24 27.72 1.84
CA THR A 332 0.42 27.80 3.05
C THR A 332 -0.77 26.87 2.85
N TRP A 333 -1.11 26.08 3.86
CA TRP A 333 -2.30 25.24 3.88
C TRP A 333 -2.79 25.07 5.33
N THR A 334 -4.01 24.60 5.50
CA THR A 334 -4.56 24.22 6.80
C THR A 334 -4.90 22.73 6.77
N THR A 335 -4.43 22.01 7.77
CA THR A 335 -4.83 20.63 8.08
C THR A 335 -5.80 20.69 9.25
N THR A 336 -7.02 20.20 9.09
CA THR A 336 -7.96 20.00 10.20
C THR A 336 -7.85 18.55 10.67
N LEU A 337 -7.22 18.34 11.82
CA LEU A 337 -7.11 17.02 12.43
C LEU A 337 -8.48 16.63 13.02
N VAL A 338 -9.13 15.61 12.45
CA VAL A 338 -10.46 15.16 12.85
C VAL A 338 -10.43 13.75 13.45
N ARG A 339 -11.29 13.50 14.44
CA ARG A 339 -11.47 12.19 15.08
C ARG A 339 -12.14 11.21 14.13
N ALA A 340 -11.40 10.24 13.61
CA ALA A 340 -11.88 9.36 12.56
C ALA A 340 -12.43 8.02 13.07
N THR A 341 -11.75 7.34 14.01
CA THR A 341 -12.32 6.12 14.63
C THR A 341 -13.50 6.46 15.58
N SER A 342 -14.31 5.46 15.92
CA SER A 342 -15.29 5.50 17.01
C SER A 342 -14.77 4.86 18.32
N GLY A 343 -13.62 4.19 18.29
CA GLY A 343 -13.07 3.43 19.42
C GLY A 343 -11.76 4.00 20.00
N PRO A 344 -11.05 3.21 20.84
CA PRO A 344 -9.65 3.47 21.15
C PRO A 344 -8.81 3.36 19.87
N SER A 345 -7.84 4.26 19.68
CA SER A 345 -7.03 4.30 18.47
C SER A 345 -6.13 3.07 18.34
N LEU A 346 -6.19 2.38 17.20
CA LEU A 346 -5.31 1.26 16.82
C LEU A 346 -3.91 1.72 16.37
N ARG A 347 -3.44 2.89 16.83
CA ARG A 347 -2.07 3.37 16.60
C ARG A 347 -1.07 2.30 17.03
N ALA A 348 -0.01 2.13 16.22
CA ALA A 348 1.10 1.29 16.60
C ALA A 348 1.75 1.82 17.89
N ARG A 349 2.05 0.92 18.81
CA ARG A 349 3.13 1.15 19.77
C ARG A 349 4.46 0.95 19.01
N PRO A 350 5.56 1.59 19.42
CA PRO A 350 6.79 1.58 18.64
C PRO A 350 7.42 0.18 18.59
N GLY A 351 7.19 -0.53 17.49
CA GLY A 351 8.11 -1.54 16.96
C GLY A 351 9.32 -0.87 16.27
N GLY A 352 10.27 -1.68 15.83
CA GLY A 352 11.39 -1.24 15.00
C GLY A 352 10.94 -0.96 13.56
N LEU A 353 11.47 0.11 12.97
CA LEU A 353 11.32 0.47 11.56
C LEU A 353 12.65 1.00 11.03
N GLU A 354 13.04 0.60 9.83
CA GLU A 354 14.27 1.06 9.16
C GLU A 354 13.95 1.58 7.76
N ALA A 355 14.26 2.87 7.56
CA ALA A 355 13.93 3.60 6.36
C ALA A 355 15.00 3.44 5.27
N VAL A 356 14.58 3.06 4.05
CA VAL A 356 15.47 2.69 2.95
C VAL A 356 16.59 3.70 2.73
N LEU A 357 17.83 3.26 2.96
CA LEU A 357 19.03 4.10 2.95
C LEU A 357 19.60 4.38 1.55
N VAL A 358 19.08 3.73 0.50
CA VAL A 358 19.46 3.95 -0.90
C VAL A 358 19.26 5.41 -1.30
N ARG A 359 20.34 6.05 -1.77
CA ARG A 359 20.34 7.44 -2.24
C ARG A 359 20.36 7.51 -3.76
N ARG A 360 19.38 8.23 -4.30
CA ARG A 360 19.32 8.77 -5.67
C ARG A 360 20.11 10.08 -5.82
#